data_AF-A0A822H3U6-F1
#
_entry.id   AF-A0A822H3U6-F1
#
_cell.length_a   1.000
_cell.length_b   1.000
_cell.length_c   1.000
_cell.angle_alpha   90.00
_cell.angle_beta   90.00
_cell.angle_gamma   90.00
#
_symmetry.space_group_name_H-M   'P 1'
#
loop_
_entity.id
_entity.type
_entity.pdbx_description
1 polymer ?
#
loop_
_entity_poly.entity_id
_entity_poly.type
_entity_poly.pdbx_seq_one_letter_code
_entity_poly.pdbx_strand_id
1 'polypeptide(L)'
;MAKKNAIVRSLLSVEILACTSVICSDQTGTLTTNQMSVCRTFIFNKAESNDIQIDQFEVTGSTYEPKGDIMFNETKFNCSNRSGLIELAECAALCIDSALDYNESKGVYEKVGEATETVLTVLVEKMNVFNTNKSRLSLQEIAISSNIIIRQKYRKEFTLEFSCDRKSMSPI
;
A
#
# COMPACT_ATOMS: atom_id res chain seq x y z
N MET A 1 -8.55 20.81 27.97
CA MET A 1 -7.92 19.60 27.38
C MET A 1 -8.84 18.89 26.39
N ALA A 2 -10.13 18.69 26.70
CA ALA A 2 -11.09 18.04 25.78
C ALA A 2 -11.19 18.68 24.38
N LYS A 3 -11.23 20.03 24.27
CA LYS A 3 -11.19 20.74 22.98
C LYS A 3 -9.91 20.50 22.15
N LYS A 4 -8.88 19.90 22.73
CA LYS A 4 -7.60 19.53 22.08
C LYS A 4 -7.45 18.01 21.98
N ASN A 5 -8.56 17.27 21.87
CA ASN A 5 -8.59 15.80 21.77
C ASN A 5 -7.96 15.06 22.95
N ALA A 6 -7.85 15.69 24.12
CA ALA A 6 -7.34 15.07 25.34
C ALA A 6 -8.47 14.87 26.36
N ILE A 7 -8.89 13.62 26.53
CA ILE A 7 -9.92 13.22 27.49
C ILE A 7 -9.24 12.90 28.83
N VAL A 8 -9.42 13.79 29.81
CA VAL A 8 -8.86 13.62 31.15
C VAL A 8 -9.86 12.84 32.00
N ARG A 9 -9.46 11.67 32.52
CA ARG A 9 -10.31 10.82 33.37
C ARG A 9 -10.23 11.15 34.87
N SER A 10 -9.14 11.79 35.31
CA SER A 10 -8.93 12.22 36.71
C SER A 10 -8.36 13.63 36.74
N LEU A 11 -8.96 14.52 37.55
CA LEU A 11 -8.53 15.91 37.67
C LEU A 11 -7.08 16.05 38.16
N LEU A 12 -6.64 15.16 39.06
CA LEU A 12 -5.26 15.09 39.57
C LEU A 12 -4.22 14.82 38.46
N SER A 13 -4.62 14.14 37.37
CA SER A 13 -3.71 13.83 36.27
C SER A 13 -3.27 15.08 35.49
N VAL A 14 -4.02 16.18 35.57
CA VAL A 14 -3.66 17.43 34.88
C VAL A 14 -2.39 18.04 35.48
N GLU A 15 -2.26 18.00 36.80
CA GLU A 15 -1.11 18.54 37.53
C GLU A 15 0.12 17.64 37.37
N ILE A 16 -0.05 16.31 37.48
CA ILE A 16 1.03 15.34 37.29
C ILE A 16 1.63 15.41 35.87
N LEU A 17 0.79 15.66 34.86
CA LEU A 17 1.26 15.81 33.47
C LEU A 17 2.24 16.99 33.31
N ALA A 18 2.11 18.04 34.12
CA ALA A 18 3.03 19.19 34.09
C ALA A 18 4.43 18.85 34.63
N CYS A 19 4.55 17.83 35.48
CA CYS A 19 5.83 17.38 36.05
C CYS A 19 6.43 16.16 35.32
N THR A 20 5.85 15.76 34.18
CA THR A 20 6.33 14.59 33.43
C THR A 20 7.66 14.89 32.73
N SER A 21 8.72 14.15 33.07
CA SER A 21 10.06 14.30 32.47
C SER A 21 10.37 13.29 31.36
N VAL A 22 9.60 12.20 31.26
CA VAL A 22 9.77 11.14 30.27
C VAL A 22 8.41 10.74 29.72
N ILE A 23 8.28 10.68 28.39
CA ILE A 23 7.08 10.19 27.70
C ILE A 23 7.45 8.92 26.94
N CYS A 24 6.85 7.80 27.34
CA CYS A 24 6.89 6.56 26.56
C CYS A 24 5.67 6.53 25.65
N SER A 25 5.89 6.59 24.34
CA SER A 25 4.83 6.50 23.33
C SER A 25 4.95 5.20 22.57
N ASP A 26 3.80 4.60 22.26
CA ASP A 26 3.74 3.55 21.25
C ASP A 26 3.98 4.15 19.84
N GLN A 27 4.46 3.34 18.90
CA GLN A 27 4.73 3.79 17.53
C GLN A 27 3.46 3.74 16.67
N THR A 28 2.78 2.61 16.66
CA THR A 28 1.68 2.34 15.71
C THR A 28 0.39 2.98 16.21
N GLY A 29 -0.21 3.84 15.40
CA GLY A 29 -1.46 4.54 15.77
C GLY A 29 -1.28 5.69 16.76
N THR A 30 -0.05 5.97 17.23
CA THR A 30 0.26 7.16 18.04
C THR A 30 1.29 8.05 17.36
N LEU A 31 2.51 7.58 17.13
CA LEU A 31 3.53 8.34 16.37
C LEU A 31 3.28 8.28 14.86
N THR A 32 2.67 7.20 14.39
CA THR A 32 2.31 6.99 12.99
C THR A 32 0.80 6.90 12.84
N THR A 33 0.29 7.24 11.65
CA THR A 33 -1.15 7.22 11.32
C THR A 33 -1.72 5.80 11.13
N ASN A 34 -0.89 4.76 11.33
CA ASN A 34 -1.24 3.37 11.00
C ASN A 34 -1.73 3.19 9.54
N GLN A 35 -1.32 4.11 8.67
CA GLN A 35 -1.49 4.04 7.22
C GLN A 35 -0.17 3.52 6.65
N MET A 36 -0.22 2.35 6.04
CA MET A 36 0.93 1.83 5.33
C MET A 36 0.82 2.28 3.86
N SER A 37 1.95 2.51 3.21
CA SER A 37 1.99 2.84 1.78
C SER A 37 3.32 2.37 1.20
N VAL A 38 3.31 1.85 -0.04
CA VAL A 38 4.56 1.67 -0.79
C VAL A 38 5.06 3.06 -1.16
N CYS A 39 6.28 3.38 -0.78
CA CYS A 39 6.92 4.66 -1.14
C CYS A 39 7.87 4.50 -2.33
N ARG A 40 8.50 3.32 -2.47
CA ARG A 40 9.52 3.04 -3.49
C ARG A 40 9.43 1.59 -3.95
N THR A 41 9.71 1.37 -5.22
CA THR A 41 9.87 0.04 -5.82
C THR A 41 11.09 0.05 -6.73
N PHE A 42 11.63 -1.12 -7.08
CA PHE A 42 12.72 -1.19 -8.05
C PHE A 42 12.61 -2.47 -8.86
N ILE A 43 13.19 -2.46 -10.06
CA ILE A 43 13.37 -3.64 -10.90
C ILE A 43 14.78 -3.67 -11.47
N PHE A 44 15.27 -4.86 -11.78
CA PHE A 44 16.51 -5.00 -12.54
C PHE A 44 16.25 -4.65 -14.01
N ASN A 45 17.00 -3.69 -14.54
CA ASN A 45 16.92 -3.26 -15.93
C ASN A 45 17.93 -4.02 -16.79
N LYS A 46 19.16 -4.17 -16.30
CA LYS A 46 20.22 -4.92 -16.98
C LYS A 46 21.11 -5.61 -15.96
N ALA A 47 21.50 -6.85 -16.24
CA ALA A 47 22.51 -7.56 -15.47
C ALA A 47 23.52 -8.16 -16.46
N GLU A 48 24.63 -7.46 -16.64
CA GLU A 48 25.79 -7.97 -17.37
C GLU A 48 26.89 -8.36 -16.38
N SER A 49 27.87 -9.15 -16.83
CA SER A 49 28.82 -9.91 -16.01
C SER A 49 29.39 -9.17 -14.78
N ASN A 50 29.64 -7.86 -14.85
CA ASN A 50 30.09 -7.05 -13.72
C ASN A 50 29.24 -5.80 -13.44
N ASP A 51 28.20 -5.54 -14.24
CA ASP A 51 27.40 -4.31 -14.14
C ASP A 51 25.91 -4.65 -14.00
N ILE A 52 25.34 -4.26 -12.86
CA ILE A 52 23.91 -4.40 -12.57
C ILE A 52 23.29 -3.02 -12.55
N GLN A 53 22.32 -2.81 -13.44
CA GLN A 53 21.53 -1.59 -13.50
C GLN A 53 20.15 -1.85 -12.88
N ILE A 54 19.82 -1.03 -11.88
CA ILE A 54 18.55 -1.06 -11.17
C ILE A 54 17.79 0.21 -11.50
N ASP A 55 16.56 0.06 -11.98
CA ASP A 55 15.64 1.18 -12.13
C ASP A 55 14.82 1.28 -10.83
N GLN A 56 14.95 2.40 -10.13
CA GLN A 56 14.19 2.69 -8.91
C GLN A 56 13.07 3.69 -9.21
N PHE A 57 11.89 3.41 -8.66
CA PHE A 57 10.69 4.21 -8.83
C PHE A 57 10.20 4.70 -7.48
N GLU A 58 9.66 5.91 -7.46
CA GLU A 58 8.96 6.48 -6.32
C GLU A 58 7.44 6.41 -6.53
N VAL A 59 6.71 6.16 -5.45
CA VAL A 59 5.26 5.99 -5.47
C VAL A 59 4.64 7.10 -4.65
N THR A 60 3.79 7.92 -5.25
CA THR A 60 3.15 9.04 -4.54
C THR A 60 1.88 8.60 -3.81
N GLY A 61 1.50 9.36 -2.78
CA GLY A 61 0.33 9.12 -1.94
C GLY A 61 0.65 8.24 -0.71
N SER A 62 0.21 8.71 0.46
CA SER A 62 0.52 8.14 1.79
C SER A 62 -0.67 7.45 2.47
N THR A 63 -1.76 7.23 1.73
CA THR A 63 -3.00 6.61 2.21
C THR A 63 -3.34 5.38 1.37
N TYR A 64 -4.39 4.67 1.76
CA TYR A 64 -4.97 3.59 0.95
C TYR A 64 -5.75 4.07 -0.28
N GLU A 65 -5.77 5.37 -0.58
CA GLU A 65 -6.42 5.83 -1.81
C GLU A 65 -5.68 5.27 -3.04
N PRO A 66 -6.40 4.68 -4.01
CA PRO A 66 -5.85 4.20 -5.28
C PRO A 66 -5.58 5.36 -6.25
N LYS A 67 -5.11 6.50 -5.70
CA LYS A 67 -4.73 7.72 -6.41
C LYS A 67 -3.28 8.03 -6.08
N GLY A 68 -2.48 8.16 -7.12
CA GLY A 68 -1.05 8.38 -7.02
C GLY A 68 -0.40 8.07 -8.36
N ASP A 69 0.84 8.53 -8.49
CA ASP A 69 1.66 8.39 -9.67
C ASP A 69 2.92 7.62 -9.33
N ILE A 70 3.43 6.89 -10.31
CA ILE A 70 4.75 6.26 -10.26
C ILE A 70 5.73 7.22 -10.93
N MET A 71 6.77 7.58 -10.20
CA MET A 71 7.78 8.56 -10.62
C MET A 71 9.09 7.85 -10.91
N PHE A 72 9.73 8.19 -12.02
CA PHE A 72 11.07 7.77 -12.39
C PHE A 72 11.89 9.02 -12.70
N ASN A 73 13.00 9.22 -11.99
CA ASN A 73 13.83 10.42 -12.10
C ASN A 73 13.01 11.72 -12.04
N GLU A 74 12.13 11.84 -11.03
CA GLU A 74 11.24 13.00 -10.79
C GLU A 74 10.19 13.26 -11.89
N THR A 75 10.04 12.35 -12.85
CA THR A 75 9.02 12.44 -13.91
C THR A 75 8.00 11.33 -13.79
N LYS A 76 6.73 11.63 -14.11
CA LYS A 76 5.68 10.61 -14.14
C LYS A 76 6.02 9.54 -15.17
N PHE A 77 6.02 8.29 -14.74
CA PHE A 77 6.39 7.13 -15.53
C PHE A 77 5.17 6.25 -15.82
N ASN A 78 5.03 5.78 -17.06
CA ASN A 78 4.02 4.79 -17.40
C ASN A 78 4.58 3.39 -17.17
N CYS A 79 4.07 2.68 -16.17
CA CYS A 79 4.52 1.33 -15.80
C CYS A 79 4.36 0.30 -16.92
N SER A 80 3.44 0.52 -17.87
CA SER A 80 3.23 -0.35 -19.03
C SER A 80 4.46 -0.45 -19.95
N ASN A 81 5.39 0.50 -19.84
CA ASN A 81 6.59 0.56 -20.68
C ASN A 81 7.71 -0.39 -20.21
N ARG A 82 7.58 -1.04 -19.04
CA ARG A 82 8.60 -1.94 -18.49
C ARG A 82 7.97 -3.28 -18.12
N SER A 83 8.39 -4.35 -18.78
CA SER A 83 7.91 -5.71 -18.50
C SER A 83 8.11 -6.12 -17.04
N GLY A 84 9.24 -5.75 -16.43
CA GLY A 84 9.50 -6.04 -15.01
C GLY A 84 8.49 -5.38 -14.05
N LEU A 85 7.94 -4.21 -14.39
CA LEU A 85 6.88 -3.59 -13.58
C LEU A 85 5.53 -4.28 -13.78
N ILE A 86 5.26 -4.80 -14.99
CA ILE A 86 4.07 -5.63 -15.25
C ILE A 86 4.13 -6.88 -14.38
N GLU A 87 5.25 -7.61 -14.40
CA GLU A 87 5.44 -8.82 -13.62
C GLU A 87 5.40 -8.55 -12.10
N LEU A 88 5.96 -7.42 -11.65
CA LEU A 88 5.86 -6.99 -10.25
C LEU A 88 4.40 -6.76 -9.84
N ALA A 89 3.62 -6.07 -10.67
CA ALA A 89 2.20 -5.84 -10.42
C ALA A 89 1.40 -7.15 -10.44
N GLU A 90 1.76 -8.09 -11.32
CA GLU A 90 1.14 -9.41 -11.38
C GLU A 90 1.41 -10.23 -10.11
N CYS A 91 2.68 -10.29 -9.68
CA CYS A 91 3.07 -10.93 -8.42
C CYS A 91 2.31 -10.31 -7.24
N ALA A 92 2.26 -8.98 -7.18
CA ALA A 92 1.54 -8.26 -6.14
C ALA A 92 0.04 -8.63 -6.15
N ALA A 93 -0.65 -8.53 -7.27
CA ALA A 93 -2.10 -8.77 -7.32
C ALA A 93 -2.52 -10.22 -6.98
N LEU A 94 -1.66 -11.20 -7.25
CA LEU A 94 -1.91 -12.64 -7.04
C LEU A 94 -1.52 -13.11 -5.63
N CYS A 95 -0.43 -12.58 -5.08
CA CYS A 95 0.10 -12.95 -3.76
C CYS A 95 -0.55 -12.12 -2.63
N ILE A 96 -1.86 -11.88 -2.71
CA ILE A 96 -2.62 -11.11 -1.72
C ILE A 96 -3.97 -11.78 -1.48
N ASP A 97 -4.37 -11.89 -0.21
CA ASP A 97 -5.72 -12.29 0.18
C ASP A 97 -6.54 -11.10 0.74
N SER A 98 -5.88 -9.99 1.07
CA SER A 98 -6.51 -8.72 1.45
C SER A 98 -7.16 -7.98 0.26
N ALA A 99 -8.01 -7.00 0.57
CA ALA A 99 -8.72 -6.19 -0.41
C ALA A 99 -8.81 -4.72 0.04
N LEU A 100 -9.18 -3.87 -0.91
CA LEU A 100 -9.44 -2.46 -0.71
C LEU A 100 -10.94 -2.20 -0.92
N ASP A 101 -11.58 -1.54 0.03
CA ASP A 101 -13.01 -1.20 -0.05
C ASP A 101 -13.22 0.32 0.07
N TYR A 102 -14.30 0.82 -0.51
CA TYR A 102 -14.67 2.22 -0.40
C TYR A 102 -15.84 2.40 0.56
N ASN A 103 -15.57 2.96 1.74
CA ASN A 103 -16.59 3.21 2.74
C ASN A 103 -17.36 4.49 2.43
N GLU A 104 -18.55 4.35 1.84
CA GLU A 104 -19.41 5.49 1.46
C GLU A 104 -19.78 6.39 2.65
N SER A 105 -19.99 5.81 3.84
CA SER A 105 -20.40 6.56 5.03
C SER A 105 -19.32 7.50 5.54
N LYS A 106 -18.05 7.10 5.41
CA LYS A 106 -16.88 7.88 5.82
C LYS A 106 -16.25 8.65 4.65
N GLY A 107 -16.60 8.31 3.41
CA GLY A 107 -16.05 8.90 2.20
C GLY A 107 -14.59 8.53 1.94
N VAL A 108 -14.07 7.44 2.52
CA VAL A 108 -12.64 7.06 2.45
C VAL A 108 -12.47 5.60 2.04
N TYR A 109 -11.33 5.30 1.41
CA TYR A 109 -10.92 3.93 1.16
C TYR A 109 -10.39 3.29 2.45
N GLU A 110 -10.92 2.13 2.79
CA GLU A 110 -10.54 1.37 3.97
C GLU A 110 -9.92 0.03 3.56
N LYS A 111 -8.95 -0.41 4.36
CA LYS A 111 -8.34 -1.72 4.17
C LYS A 111 -9.27 -2.84 4.64
N VAL A 112 -9.28 -3.95 3.91
CA VAL A 112 -9.93 -5.20 4.32
C VAL A 112 -8.86 -6.28 4.39
N GLY A 113 -8.45 -6.65 5.61
CA GLY A 113 -7.35 -7.58 5.85
C GLY A 113 -6.08 -6.92 6.39
N GLU A 114 -4.93 -7.48 6.05
CA GLU A 114 -3.63 -7.02 6.53
C GLU A 114 -3.18 -5.72 5.84
N ALA A 115 -2.56 -4.82 6.62
CA ALA A 115 -2.09 -3.54 6.09
C ALA A 115 -1.00 -3.71 5.03
N THR A 116 -0.08 -4.64 5.28
CA THR A 116 1.04 -5.02 4.41
C THR A 116 0.58 -5.47 3.04
N GLU A 117 -0.46 -6.28 2.98
CA GLU A 117 -1.03 -6.78 1.73
C GLU A 117 -1.90 -5.74 1.02
N THR A 118 -2.76 -5.03 1.76
CA THR A 118 -3.66 -4.03 1.15
C THR A 118 -2.88 -2.93 0.43
N VAL A 119 -1.71 -2.57 0.95
CA VAL A 119 -0.81 -1.62 0.30
C VAL A 119 -0.33 -2.08 -1.07
N LEU A 120 -0.15 -3.38 -1.26
CA LEU A 120 0.21 -3.95 -2.55
C LEU A 120 -0.98 -3.89 -3.52
N THR A 121 -2.21 -4.09 -3.04
CA THR A 121 -3.44 -3.86 -3.83
C THR A 121 -3.49 -2.42 -4.33
N VAL A 122 -3.25 -1.45 -3.44
CA VAL A 122 -3.21 -0.02 -3.77
C VAL A 122 -2.08 0.30 -4.76
N LEU A 123 -0.90 -0.31 -4.59
CA LEU A 123 0.22 -0.16 -5.52
C LEU A 123 -0.19 -0.60 -6.94
N VAL A 124 -0.80 -1.76 -7.08
CA VAL A 124 -1.27 -2.28 -8.39
C VAL A 124 -2.28 -1.32 -9.03
N GLU A 125 -3.21 -0.76 -8.23
CA GLU A 125 -4.15 0.24 -8.73
C GLU A 125 -3.43 1.52 -9.21
N LYS A 126 -2.41 2.00 -8.49
CA LYS A 126 -1.59 3.17 -8.88
C LYS A 126 -0.72 2.90 -10.12
N MET A 127 -0.13 1.71 -10.23
CA MET A 127 0.72 1.32 -11.36
C MET A 127 -0.06 1.23 -12.67
N ASN A 128 -1.31 0.75 -12.63
CA ASN A 128 -2.21 0.62 -13.78
C ASN A 128 -1.50 0.10 -15.05
N VAL A 129 -0.79 -1.03 -14.92
CA VAL A 129 0.15 -1.56 -15.92
C VAL A 129 -0.47 -1.94 -17.27
N PHE A 130 -1.80 -2.00 -17.35
CA PHE A 130 -2.55 -2.25 -18.59
C PHE A 130 -3.28 -1.01 -19.13
N ASN A 131 -2.99 0.17 -18.59
CA ASN A 131 -3.64 1.45 -18.95
C ASN A 131 -5.18 1.37 -18.95
N THR A 132 -5.76 0.68 -17.98
CA THR A 132 -7.21 0.55 -17.85
C THR A 132 -7.82 1.92 -17.64
N ASN A 133 -8.87 2.23 -18.40
CA ASN A 133 -9.56 3.51 -18.28
C ASN A 133 -10.48 3.50 -17.05
N LYS A 134 -10.11 4.27 -16.02
CA LYS A 134 -10.85 4.36 -14.75
C LYS A 134 -11.82 5.55 -14.67
N SER A 135 -11.92 6.39 -15.71
CA SER A 135 -12.68 7.65 -15.67
C SER A 135 -14.20 7.48 -15.51
N ARG A 136 -14.74 6.31 -15.86
CA ARG A 136 -16.18 6.00 -15.81
C ARG A 136 -16.56 5.06 -14.67
N LEU A 137 -15.59 4.66 -13.85
CA LEU A 137 -15.79 3.70 -12.78
C LEU A 137 -16.27 4.41 -11.51
N SER A 138 -17.10 3.73 -10.73
CA SER A 138 -17.46 4.18 -9.38
C SER A 138 -16.24 4.12 -8.44
N LEU A 139 -16.33 4.80 -7.30
CA LEU A 139 -15.23 4.78 -6.30
C LEU A 139 -14.97 3.36 -5.78
N GLN A 140 -16.01 2.53 -5.66
CA GLN A 140 -15.87 1.11 -5.30
C GLN A 140 -15.17 0.32 -6.39
N GLU A 141 -15.54 0.52 -7.66
CA GLU A 141 -14.91 -0.17 -8.79
C GLU A 141 -13.44 0.21 -8.98
N ILE A 142 -13.10 1.49 -8.74
CA ILE A 142 -11.71 1.98 -8.79
C ILE A 142 -10.82 1.24 -7.78
N ALA A 143 -11.37 0.80 -6.63
CA ALA A 143 -10.60 0.13 -5.59
C ALA A 143 -9.96 -1.20 -6.06
N ILE A 144 -10.57 -1.85 -7.05
CA ILE A 144 -10.22 -3.22 -7.45
C ILE A 144 -9.99 -3.38 -8.97
N SER A 145 -10.14 -2.30 -9.74
CA SER A 145 -10.17 -2.34 -11.22
C SER A 145 -8.95 -2.99 -11.86
N SER A 146 -7.73 -2.56 -11.52
CA SER A 146 -6.49 -3.11 -12.08
C SER A 146 -6.23 -4.52 -11.56
N ASN A 147 -6.48 -4.76 -10.27
CA ASN A 147 -6.28 -6.08 -9.64
C ASN A 147 -7.17 -7.14 -10.28
N ILE A 148 -8.45 -6.84 -10.55
CA ILE A 148 -9.37 -7.77 -11.22
C ILE A 148 -8.84 -8.16 -12.59
N ILE A 149 -8.35 -7.20 -13.39
CA ILE A 149 -7.85 -7.48 -14.73
C ILE A 149 -6.66 -8.43 -14.71
N ILE A 150 -5.75 -8.26 -13.75
CA ILE A 150 -4.65 -9.21 -13.55
C ILE A 150 -5.19 -10.59 -13.14
N ARG A 151 -6.08 -10.63 -12.14
CA ARG A 151 -6.67 -11.88 -11.63
C ARG A 151 -7.52 -12.62 -12.68
N GLN A 152 -7.99 -11.94 -13.73
CA GLN A 152 -8.67 -12.61 -14.85
C GLN A 152 -7.71 -13.33 -15.79
N LYS A 153 -6.43 -12.93 -15.83
CA LYS A 153 -5.41 -13.57 -16.68
C LYS A 153 -4.86 -14.86 -16.07
N TYR A 154 -4.96 -15.00 -14.75
CA TYR A 154 -4.37 -16.10 -14.00
C TYR A 154 -5.41 -16.77 -13.14
N ARG A 155 -5.39 -18.11 -13.09
CA ARG A 155 -6.20 -18.86 -12.13
C ARG A 155 -5.32 -19.21 -10.93
N LYS A 156 -5.63 -18.61 -9.78
CA LYS A 156 -5.02 -18.98 -8.48
C LYS A 156 -5.70 -20.27 -8.00
N GLU A 157 -4.96 -21.37 -7.91
CA GLU A 157 -5.45 -22.65 -7.44
C GLU A 157 -5.40 -22.72 -5.91
N PHE A 158 -4.28 -22.30 -5.29
CA PHE A 158 -4.14 -22.23 -3.83
C PHE A 158 -3.01 -21.28 -3.40
N THR A 159 -2.93 -20.98 -2.10
CA THR A 159 -1.86 -20.17 -1.50
C THR A 159 -1.02 -21.03 -0.57
N LEU A 160 0.31 -20.94 -0.68
CA LEU A 160 1.22 -21.34 0.38
C LEU A 160 1.30 -20.21 1.41
N GLU A 161 0.49 -20.31 2.47
CA GLU A 161 0.30 -19.28 3.51
C GLU A 161 1.57 -18.89 4.24
N PHE A 162 1.76 -17.59 4.51
CA PHE A 162 2.92 -17.09 5.24
C PHE A 162 3.26 -17.92 6.50
N SER A 163 4.54 -18.23 6.70
CA SER A 163 5.02 -18.77 7.97
C SER A 163 6.24 -18.01 8.46
N CYS A 164 6.32 -17.80 9.77
CA CYS A 164 7.42 -17.09 10.43
C CYS A 164 8.80 -17.72 10.15
N ASP A 165 8.87 -19.02 9.92
CA ASP A 165 10.14 -19.73 9.69
C ASP A 165 10.78 -19.34 8.35
N ARG A 166 9.99 -19.29 7.28
CA ARG A 166 10.46 -18.97 5.92
C ARG A 166 10.27 -17.50 5.52
N LYS A 167 9.41 -16.77 6.24
CA LYS A 167 9.08 -15.35 6.01
C LYS A 167 8.65 -15.04 4.58
N SER A 168 7.87 -15.93 3.96
CA SER A 168 7.38 -15.77 2.60
C SER A 168 6.00 -16.40 2.41
N MET A 169 5.27 -15.88 1.41
CA MET A 169 3.99 -16.38 0.93
C MET A 169 4.08 -16.55 -0.60
N SER A 170 3.36 -17.51 -1.16
CA SER A 170 3.35 -17.72 -2.62
C SER A 170 1.99 -18.23 -3.11
N PRO A 171 1.41 -17.63 -4.16
CA PRO A 171 0.26 -18.19 -4.86
C PRO A 171 0.74 -19.26 -5.85
N ILE A 172 -0.09 -20.29 -6.07
CA ILE A 172 0.09 -21.31 -7.10
C ILE A 172 -1.13 -21.29 -8.01
#